data_AF-A0A7Y1VRY5-F1
#
_entry.id   AF-A0A7Y1VRY5-F1
#
_cell.length_a   1.000
_cell.length_b   1.000
_cell.length_c   1.000
_cell.angle_alpha   90.00
_cell.angle_beta   90.00
_cell.angle_gamma   90.00
#
_symmetry.space_group_name_H-M   'P 1'
#
loop_
_entity.id
_entity.type
_entity.pdbx_description
1 polymer ?
#
loop_
_entity_poly.entity_id
_entity_poly.type
_entity_poly.pdbx_seq_one_letter_code
_entity_poly.pdbx_strand_id
1 'polypeptide(L)'
;MRSPLTFAFLFLISLSASGQWTTNGSFIEPNNSNDQRSVRLFRVLVGADRGFYVYSGGSSNPGTLNMSLVDNDFTDQVELNGNGRDLKFAINDVSRIFVDQDNGNVGIGNVVPSSKLHVSGNLKMEGSNPILNINRQSGTVSQITFTTTGTTNASILVNSAGMGFRGGVVGPQIPSNTMQLSVLGDLTVPRTLNLNEGNPTALALSVRSDEALWYNDDYFSWGFDGNWNRFAKPIKIGNATAPAAGINLDVAGDVHITGELTVDSDVRLKEEINPLNGSLGNVLKIKPVSYLYKYEEFEDLQLPQRRKMGLIAQQLENIYPNLITEGSTVLDKDGNTLKVKSVNYLELIPVLTGAIQDLHTLVEAQQAQIERQQKLIEEIQTKIK
;
A
#
# COMPACT_ATOMS: atom_id res chain seq x y z
N MET A 1 44.71 -81.03 55.05
CA MET A 1 44.48 -79.91 55.99
C MET A 1 44.76 -78.62 55.24
N ARG A 2 43.69 -78.04 54.65
CA ARG A 2 43.04 -76.75 55.02
C ARG A 2 43.93 -75.53 54.73
N SER A 3 43.57 -74.51 53.95
CA SER A 3 42.46 -74.14 53.06
C SER A 3 42.82 -72.75 52.49
N PRO A 4 42.36 -72.34 51.29
CA PRO A 4 42.54 -70.96 50.82
C PRO A 4 41.71 -69.99 51.66
N LEU A 5 42.28 -68.84 52.03
CA LEU A 5 41.54 -67.77 52.70
C LEU A 5 40.52 -67.17 51.71
N THR A 6 39.26 -67.49 51.97
CA THR A 6 38.07 -66.82 51.45
C THR A 6 38.09 -65.36 51.93
N PHE A 7 38.16 -64.38 51.03
CA PHE A 7 37.82 -63.00 51.35
C PHE A 7 36.30 -62.92 51.56
N ALA A 8 35.86 -63.03 52.81
CA ALA A 8 34.53 -62.62 53.21
C ALA A 8 34.56 -61.09 53.37
N PHE A 9 33.89 -60.36 52.46
CA PHE A 9 33.56 -58.97 52.71
C PHE A 9 32.56 -58.91 53.86
N LEU A 10 33.09 -58.65 55.06
CA LEU A 10 32.32 -58.38 56.26
C LEU A 10 31.74 -56.97 56.14
N PHE A 11 30.49 -56.84 55.67
CA PHE A 11 29.74 -55.60 55.81
C PHE A 11 29.26 -55.48 57.26
N LEU A 12 30.04 -54.80 58.09
CA LEU A 12 29.55 -54.27 59.37
C LEU A 12 28.71 -53.03 59.07
N ILE A 13 27.39 -53.17 59.10
CA ILE A 13 26.46 -52.04 59.27
C ILE A 13 25.93 -52.16 60.69
N SER A 14 26.24 -51.20 61.57
CA SER A 14 25.51 -51.09 62.83
C SER A 14 24.12 -50.55 62.52
N LEU A 15 23.07 -51.36 62.72
CA LEU A 15 21.71 -50.86 62.80
C LEU A 15 21.28 -50.78 64.27
N SER A 16 20.95 -49.59 64.73
CA SER A 16 20.10 -49.40 65.91
C SER A 16 18.64 -49.33 65.46
N ALA A 17 18.04 -50.48 65.14
CA ALA A 17 16.60 -50.80 65.17
C ALA A 17 16.27 -51.96 64.21
N SER A 18 15.31 -52.78 64.61
CA SER A 18 14.91 -54.06 64.02
C SER A 18 14.06 -53.92 62.75
N GLY A 19 14.70 -53.82 61.58
CA GLY A 19 14.06 -54.04 60.26
C GLY A 19 14.45 -55.40 59.66
N GLN A 20 13.54 -56.09 58.99
CA GLN A 20 13.80 -57.38 58.34
C GLN A 20 13.79 -57.30 56.81
N TRP A 21 14.70 -58.02 56.18
CA TRP A 21 14.80 -58.21 54.74
C TRP A 21 13.84 -59.30 54.27
N THR A 22 13.13 -59.08 53.16
CA THR A 22 12.39 -60.16 52.50
C THR A 22 13.33 -61.00 51.64
N THR A 23 12.98 -62.26 51.40
CA THR A 23 13.78 -63.21 50.60
C THR A 23 13.98 -62.82 49.13
N ASN A 24 13.28 -61.78 48.66
CA ASN A 24 13.43 -61.22 47.32
C ASN A 24 14.20 -59.88 47.30
N GLY A 25 14.90 -59.53 48.39
CA GLY A 25 15.84 -58.41 48.42
C GLY A 25 15.24 -57.03 48.64
N SER A 26 14.01 -56.92 49.17
CA SER A 26 13.41 -55.64 49.59
C SER A 26 13.40 -55.49 51.12
N PHE A 27 13.64 -54.27 51.61
CA PHE A 27 13.63 -53.88 53.02
C PHE A 27 12.39 -53.02 53.34
N ILE A 28 11.71 -53.29 54.45
CA ILE A 28 10.55 -52.53 54.95
C ILE A 28 10.83 -52.06 56.38
N GLU A 29 10.73 -50.76 56.65
CA GLU A 29 10.85 -50.22 58.01
C GLU A 29 9.51 -50.31 58.79
N PRO A 30 9.52 -50.72 60.07
CA PRO A 30 8.32 -50.75 60.89
C PRO A 30 8.07 -49.40 61.60
N ASN A 31 6.90 -48.80 61.30
CA ASN A 31 6.17 -47.74 62.03
C ASN A 31 6.66 -46.28 62.02
N ASN A 32 6.03 -45.48 61.15
CA ASN A 32 5.29 -44.28 61.61
C ASN A 32 3.96 -44.20 60.84
N SER A 33 2.85 -44.10 61.57
CA SER A 33 1.49 -44.29 61.08
C SER A 33 0.93 -43.12 60.25
N ASN A 34 1.77 -42.29 59.62
CA ASN A 34 1.32 -41.30 58.62
C ASN A 34 2.35 -40.94 57.53
N ASP A 35 3.51 -41.60 57.45
CA ASP A 35 4.44 -41.35 56.33
C ASP A 35 5.35 -42.56 56.07
N GLN A 36 4.79 -43.57 55.41
CA GLN A 36 5.59 -44.59 54.75
C GLN A 36 6.04 -44.04 53.41
N ARG A 37 7.36 -43.97 53.12
CA ARG A 37 7.97 -44.23 51.79
C ARG A 37 9.41 -43.68 51.66
N SER A 38 10.41 -44.55 51.84
CA SER A 38 11.65 -44.48 51.05
C SER A 38 12.30 -45.88 50.98
N VAL A 39 12.66 -46.33 49.78
CA VAL A 39 13.35 -47.61 49.54
C VAL A 39 14.63 -47.31 48.77
N ARG A 40 15.80 -47.65 49.32
CA ARG A 40 17.11 -47.54 48.66
C ARG A 40 17.49 -48.91 48.11
N LEU A 41 17.68 -49.06 46.80
CA LEU A 41 17.92 -50.37 46.18
C LEU A 41 19.37 -50.63 45.70
N PHE A 42 20.20 -49.63 45.40
CA PHE A 42 21.59 -49.86 44.97
C PHE A 42 22.56 -48.72 45.34
N ARG A 43 23.80 -49.07 45.74
CA ARG A 43 24.98 -48.19 45.77
C ARG A 43 26.06 -48.82 44.92
N VAL A 44 26.42 -48.21 43.79
CA VAL A 44 27.65 -48.55 43.06
C VAL A 44 28.72 -47.54 43.49
N LEU A 45 29.74 -48.01 44.19
CA LEU A 45 30.90 -47.21 44.56
C LEU A 45 31.88 -47.18 43.38
N VAL A 46 32.11 -46.00 42.80
CA VAL A 46 33.23 -45.76 41.88
C VAL A 46 34.02 -44.57 42.41
N GLY A 47 35.00 -44.83 43.28
CA GLY A 47 35.80 -43.79 43.94
C GLY A 47 35.10 -43.09 45.11
N ALA A 48 35.83 -42.21 45.80
CA ALA A 48 35.49 -41.74 47.14
C ALA A 48 34.17 -40.93 47.24
N ASP A 49 33.68 -40.27 46.18
CA ASP A 49 32.58 -39.30 46.33
C ASP A 49 31.49 -39.31 45.22
N ARG A 50 31.09 -40.47 44.65
CA ARG A 50 29.98 -40.50 43.67
C ARG A 50 29.04 -41.71 43.85
N GLY A 51 27.72 -41.50 43.71
CA GLY A 51 26.69 -42.55 43.78
C GLY A 51 25.37 -42.19 43.07
N PHE A 52 24.64 -43.20 42.59
CA PHE A 52 23.39 -43.09 41.80
C PHE A 52 22.17 -43.61 42.59
N TYR A 53 21.06 -42.85 42.62
CA TYR A 53 19.82 -43.17 43.36
C TYR A 53 18.60 -43.23 42.42
N VAL A 54 17.70 -44.21 42.61
CA VAL A 54 16.43 -44.37 41.89
C VAL A 54 15.33 -44.67 42.90
N TYR A 55 14.23 -43.90 42.88
CA TYR A 55 13.00 -44.22 43.62
C TYR A 55 11.75 -43.95 42.75
N SER A 56 10.64 -44.62 43.04
CA SER A 56 9.33 -44.42 42.39
C SER A 56 8.28 -43.95 43.39
N GLY A 57 7.63 -42.80 43.14
CA GLY A 57 6.49 -42.29 43.93
C GLY A 57 5.18 -43.06 43.69
N GLY A 58 4.29 -43.10 44.69
CA GLY A 58 3.09 -43.94 44.72
C GLY A 58 1.81 -43.40 44.05
N SER A 59 0.78 -44.25 44.10
CA SER A 59 -0.42 -44.39 43.24
C SER A 59 -1.42 -43.24 43.04
N SER A 60 -1.07 -41.98 43.29
CA SER A 60 -1.94 -40.85 42.90
C SER A 60 -1.18 -39.66 42.29
N ASN A 61 0.13 -39.80 42.10
CA ASN A 61 0.97 -38.83 41.41
C ASN A 61 1.98 -39.64 40.57
N PRO A 62 2.06 -39.47 39.23
CA PRO A 62 2.98 -40.26 38.42
C PRO A 62 4.39 -40.14 38.97
N GLY A 63 5.00 -41.27 39.33
CA GLY A 63 6.26 -41.33 40.06
C GLY A 63 7.37 -40.55 39.35
N THR A 64 7.79 -39.44 39.97
CA THR A 64 8.96 -38.69 39.52
C THR A 64 10.21 -39.47 39.87
N LEU A 65 11.05 -39.75 38.86
CA LEU A 65 12.43 -40.17 39.06
C LEU A 65 13.23 -38.93 39.45
N ASN A 66 13.48 -38.74 40.75
CA ASN A 66 14.35 -37.65 41.20
C ASN A 66 15.80 -38.13 41.22
N MET A 67 16.57 -37.68 40.22
CA MET A 67 18.03 -37.80 40.18
C MET A 67 18.62 -36.51 40.74
N SER A 68 19.18 -36.56 41.95
CA SER A 68 19.88 -35.44 42.58
C SER A 68 21.37 -35.76 42.66
N LEU A 69 22.19 -34.93 42.02
CA LEU A 69 23.63 -34.87 42.24
C LEU A 69 23.86 -33.74 43.25
N VAL A 70 24.37 -34.06 44.43
CA VAL A 70 24.66 -33.07 45.48
C VAL A 70 26.18 -32.92 45.55
N ASP A 71 26.71 -31.82 45.01
CA ASP A 71 28.08 -31.36 45.23
C ASP A 71 28.13 -29.82 45.25
N ASN A 72 29.07 -29.25 46.01
CA ASN A 72 29.14 -27.83 46.38
C ASN A 72 29.80 -26.93 45.32
N ASP A 73 30.24 -27.47 44.17
CA ASP A 73 31.09 -26.79 43.19
C ASP A 73 30.42 -26.48 41.82
N PHE A 74 29.09 -26.49 41.74
CA PHE A 74 28.27 -25.99 40.60
C PHE A 74 28.60 -26.53 39.18
N THR A 75 29.22 -27.71 39.03
CA THR A 75 29.59 -28.28 37.72
C THR A 75 28.89 -29.59 37.35
N ASP A 76 27.96 -30.07 38.16
CA ASP A 76 27.25 -31.33 37.89
C ASP A 76 26.21 -31.19 36.78
N GLN A 77 26.32 -32.05 35.75
CA GLN A 77 25.30 -32.26 34.73
C GLN A 77 24.65 -33.64 34.94
N VAL A 78 23.32 -33.72 34.85
CA VAL A 78 22.64 -35.00 34.62
C VAL A 78 22.78 -35.32 33.13
N GLU A 79 23.79 -36.12 32.78
CA GLU A 79 24.03 -36.56 31.41
C GLU A 79 23.13 -37.77 31.07
N LEU A 80 22.19 -37.59 30.15
CA LEU A 80 21.41 -38.68 29.55
C LEU A 80 22.05 -39.08 28.23
N ASN A 81 23.10 -39.91 28.31
CA ASN A 81 23.85 -40.35 27.14
C ASN A 81 23.25 -41.64 26.54
N GLY A 82 22.60 -41.51 25.38
CA GLY A 82 22.19 -42.65 24.56
C GLY A 82 23.31 -43.04 23.60
N ASN A 83 24.15 -44.01 23.94
CA ASN A 83 25.17 -44.55 23.02
C ASN A 83 24.49 -45.14 21.77
N GLY A 84 24.38 -44.35 20.70
CA GLY A 84 23.72 -44.75 19.44
C GLY A 84 22.25 -45.08 19.61
N ARG A 85 21.52 -44.27 20.40
CA ARG A 85 20.05 -44.38 20.56
C ARG A 85 19.40 -43.01 20.60
N ASP A 86 18.17 -42.92 20.08
CA ASP A 86 17.33 -41.72 20.22
C ASP A 86 17.10 -41.36 21.70
N LEU A 87 16.97 -40.06 21.99
CA LEU A 87 16.47 -39.58 23.28
C LEU A 87 14.98 -39.23 23.17
N LYS A 88 14.16 -39.77 24.08
CA LYS A 88 12.69 -39.66 24.03
C LYS A 88 12.13 -39.22 25.38
N PHE A 89 11.33 -38.15 25.36
CA PHE A 89 10.43 -37.78 26.45
C PHE A 89 9.01 -38.17 26.04
N ALA A 90 8.46 -39.20 26.67
CA ALA A 90 7.18 -39.80 26.30
C ALA A 90 6.15 -39.74 27.43
N ILE A 91 4.88 -39.64 27.06
CA ILE A 91 3.73 -39.80 27.96
C ILE A 91 2.84 -40.88 27.36
N ASN A 92 2.51 -41.91 28.13
CA ASN A 92 1.73 -43.07 27.67
C ASN A 92 2.33 -43.68 26.39
N ASP A 93 3.65 -43.90 26.38
CA ASP A 93 4.42 -44.45 25.25
C ASP A 93 4.42 -43.61 23.96
N VAL A 94 3.84 -42.40 23.99
CA VAL A 94 3.88 -41.45 22.87
C VAL A 94 4.98 -40.43 23.09
N SER A 95 5.96 -40.39 22.18
CA SER A 95 7.04 -39.40 22.20
C SER A 95 6.49 -37.98 21.98
N ARG A 96 6.78 -37.07 22.93
CA ARG A 96 6.39 -35.66 22.88
C ARG A 96 7.56 -34.77 22.49
N ILE A 97 8.75 -35.07 23.02
CA ILE A 97 10.02 -34.49 22.59
C ILE A 97 10.92 -35.66 22.18
N PHE A 98 11.49 -35.55 20.98
CA PHE A 98 12.33 -36.55 20.36
C PHE A 98 13.63 -35.88 19.93
N VAL A 99 14.78 -36.50 20.24
CA VAL A 99 16.08 -36.10 19.68
C VAL A 99 16.60 -37.25 18.85
N ASP A 100 16.78 -36.98 17.56
CA ASP A 100 17.29 -37.93 16.58
C ASP A 100 18.78 -38.20 16.80
N GLN A 101 19.15 -39.46 16.94
CA GLN A 101 20.53 -39.89 17.15
C GLN A 101 21.46 -39.56 15.98
N ASP A 102 20.96 -39.58 14.74
CA ASP A 102 21.80 -39.57 13.54
C ASP A 102 22.22 -38.14 13.19
N ASN A 103 21.33 -37.16 13.44
CA ASN A 103 21.52 -35.78 13.03
C ASN A 103 21.37 -34.76 14.19
N GLY A 104 20.98 -35.19 15.39
CA GLY A 104 20.80 -34.34 16.56
C GLY A 104 19.62 -33.36 16.44
N ASN A 105 18.68 -33.61 15.53
CA ASN A 105 17.50 -32.77 15.35
C ASN A 105 16.50 -33.02 16.48
N VAL A 106 15.87 -31.94 16.95
CA VAL A 106 14.86 -31.98 18.00
C VAL A 106 13.47 -31.87 17.37
N GLY A 107 12.65 -32.89 17.57
CA GLY A 107 11.24 -32.91 17.22
C GLY A 107 10.35 -32.65 18.43
N ILE A 108 9.36 -31.75 18.30
CA ILE A 108 8.29 -31.57 19.29
C ILE A 108 6.98 -32.01 18.64
N GLY A 109 6.39 -33.11 19.14
CA GLY A 109 5.26 -33.78 18.51
C GLY A 109 5.58 -34.44 17.17
N ASN A 110 6.85 -34.54 16.79
CA ASN A 110 7.33 -35.17 15.56
C ASN A 110 8.52 -36.09 15.87
N VAL A 111 8.47 -37.35 15.43
CA VAL A 111 9.53 -38.36 15.64
C VAL A 111 10.46 -38.54 14.44
N VAL A 112 10.25 -37.78 13.36
CA VAL A 112 11.12 -37.77 12.16
C VAL A 112 11.44 -36.31 11.80
N PRO A 113 12.19 -35.57 12.65
CA PRO A 113 12.43 -34.15 12.44
C PRO A 113 13.36 -33.88 11.24
N SER A 114 12.83 -33.20 10.23
CA SER A 114 13.58 -32.79 9.02
C SER A 114 14.46 -31.54 9.19
N SER A 115 14.46 -30.91 10.36
CA SER A 115 15.23 -29.70 10.67
C SER A 115 15.68 -29.71 12.14
N LYS A 116 16.71 -28.92 12.48
CA LYS A 116 17.32 -28.90 13.83
C LYS A 116 16.30 -28.72 14.95
N LEU A 117 15.27 -27.91 14.72
CA LEU A 117 14.05 -27.90 15.50
C LEU A 117 12.89 -28.09 14.54
N HIS A 118 12.02 -29.08 14.78
CA HIS A 118 10.81 -29.34 14.01
C HIS A 118 9.64 -29.53 14.96
N VAL A 119 8.69 -28.59 14.95
CA VAL A 119 7.47 -28.64 15.77
C VAL A 119 6.28 -29.05 14.89
N SER A 120 5.62 -30.15 15.22
CA SER A 120 4.33 -30.53 14.61
C SER A 120 3.19 -29.89 15.42
N GLY A 121 2.99 -28.58 15.23
CA GLY A 121 2.02 -27.78 15.96
C GLY A 121 2.35 -26.29 15.93
N ASN A 122 1.85 -25.54 16.91
CA ASN A 122 2.07 -24.10 17.02
C ASN A 122 3.30 -23.79 17.87
N LEU A 123 4.05 -22.75 17.50
CA LEU A 123 5.04 -22.11 18.36
C LEU A 123 4.43 -20.82 18.95
N LYS A 124 4.34 -20.75 20.28
CA LYS A 124 3.92 -19.54 21.01
C LYS A 124 5.13 -18.98 21.77
N MET A 125 5.48 -17.72 21.55
CA MET A 125 6.58 -17.03 22.23
C MET A 125 6.02 -15.88 23.05
N GLU A 126 6.18 -15.94 24.38
CA GLU A 126 5.65 -14.93 25.30
C GLU A 126 6.77 -14.41 26.21
N GLY A 127 6.68 -13.13 26.55
CA GLY A 127 7.66 -12.41 27.36
C GLY A 127 7.39 -10.91 27.28
N SER A 128 8.12 -10.10 28.05
CA SER A 128 8.03 -8.64 27.96
C SER A 128 8.57 -8.10 26.63
N ASN A 129 9.55 -8.78 26.04
CA ASN A 129 10.14 -8.49 24.73
C ASN A 129 10.43 -9.81 23.98
N PRO A 130 9.40 -10.52 23.47
CA PRO A 130 9.62 -11.77 22.76
C PRO A 130 10.33 -11.49 21.43
N ILE A 131 11.44 -12.20 21.18
CA ILE A 131 12.27 -12.03 19.98
C ILE A 131 12.44 -13.39 19.30
N LEU A 132 12.09 -13.46 18.01
CA LEU A 132 12.58 -14.50 17.11
C LEU A 132 13.84 -13.98 16.40
N ASN A 133 15.02 -14.44 16.84
CA ASN A 133 16.29 -14.02 16.25
C ASN A 133 16.72 -15.01 15.15
N ILE A 134 16.79 -14.54 13.90
CA ILE A 134 17.26 -15.32 12.76
C ILE A 134 18.56 -14.70 12.27
N ASN A 135 19.66 -15.13 12.88
CA ASN A 135 21.00 -14.69 12.54
C ASN A 135 21.74 -15.75 11.74
N ARG A 136 22.19 -15.40 10.54
CA ARG A 136 22.93 -16.31 9.68
C ARG A 136 24.43 -16.16 9.91
N GLN A 137 25.08 -17.24 10.31
CA GLN A 137 26.52 -17.31 10.54
C GLN A 137 27.33 -17.61 9.26
N SER A 138 26.72 -18.22 8.24
CA SER A 138 27.32 -18.56 6.93
C SER A 138 26.25 -18.77 5.83
N GLY A 139 26.58 -18.70 4.54
CA GLY A 139 25.60 -18.85 3.42
C GLY A 139 25.16 -17.54 2.74
N THR A 140 23.98 -17.50 2.10
CA THR A 140 23.49 -16.32 1.34
C THR A 140 22.26 -15.64 1.96
N VAL A 141 21.31 -16.37 2.58
CA VAL A 141 19.99 -15.81 2.98
C VAL A 141 19.59 -16.20 4.41
N SER A 142 19.11 -15.22 5.19
CA SER A 142 18.26 -15.44 6.39
C SER A 142 16.80 -15.21 5.99
N GLN A 143 15.89 -16.14 6.23
CA GLN A 143 14.48 -15.97 5.85
C GLN A 143 13.51 -16.54 6.88
N ILE A 144 12.32 -15.92 6.94
CA ILE A 144 11.10 -16.52 7.47
C ILE A 144 10.29 -16.97 6.27
N THR A 145 10.09 -18.28 6.12
CA THR A 145 9.30 -18.84 5.01
C THR A 145 7.93 -19.24 5.54
N PHE A 146 6.87 -18.71 4.93
CA PHE A 146 5.51 -19.17 5.17
C PHE A 146 5.07 -20.06 4.00
N THR A 147 4.76 -21.32 4.29
CA THR A 147 4.26 -22.28 3.29
C THR A 147 2.87 -22.71 3.72
N THR A 148 1.90 -22.64 2.81
CA THR A 148 0.54 -23.16 3.02
C THR A 148 0.25 -24.26 2.00
N THR A 149 -0.57 -25.22 2.38
CA THR A 149 -1.12 -26.23 1.47
C THR A 149 -2.58 -25.88 1.17
N GLY A 150 -2.94 -25.69 -0.11
CA GLY A 150 -4.31 -25.34 -0.53
C GLY A 150 -4.52 -23.83 -0.75
N THR A 151 -5.73 -23.33 -0.49
CA THR A 151 -6.15 -21.94 -0.79
C THR A 151 -6.06 -20.98 0.41
N THR A 152 -5.34 -21.34 1.47
CA THR A 152 -5.24 -20.53 2.68
C THR A 152 -4.09 -19.53 2.60
N ASN A 153 -4.32 -18.32 3.11
CA ASN A 153 -3.31 -17.28 3.18
C ASN A 153 -2.31 -17.55 4.32
N ALA A 154 -1.03 -17.29 4.05
CA ALA A 154 -0.06 -17.02 5.10
C ALA A 154 -0.11 -15.53 5.44
N SER A 155 -0.19 -15.19 6.73
CA SER A 155 -0.27 -13.80 7.18
C SER A 155 0.60 -13.55 8.40
N ILE A 156 1.14 -12.33 8.49
CA ILE A 156 1.62 -11.78 9.75
C ILE A 156 0.51 -10.88 10.28
N LEU A 157 -0.08 -11.26 11.42
CA LEU A 157 -1.10 -10.46 12.10
C LEU A 157 -0.42 -9.55 13.12
N VAL A 158 -0.66 -8.24 13.04
CA VAL A 158 -0.22 -7.27 14.04
C VAL A 158 -1.41 -6.55 14.63
N ASN A 159 -1.55 -6.64 15.96
CA ASN A 159 -2.75 -6.18 16.66
C ASN A 159 -2.70 -4.67 17.02
N SER A 160 -1.52 -4.04 17.23
CA SER A 160 -1.52 -2.66 17.75
C SER A 160 -0.26 -1.77 17.62
N ALA A 161 0.74 -2.08 16.78
CA ALA A 161 1.92 -1.19 16.66
C ALA A 161 2.50 -1.06 15.23
N GLY A 162 1.77 -1.55 14.23
CA GLY A 162 2.27 -1.62 12.85
C GLY A 162 3.42 -2.63 12.69
N MET A 163 3.74 -2.94 11.44
CA MET A 163 4.91 -3.75 11.10
C MET A 163 6.02 -2.83 10.62
N GLY A 164 7.14 -2.79 11.34
CA GLY A 164 8.35 -2.14 10.86
C GLY A 164 9.14 -3.11 10.00
N PHE A 165 9.26 -2.81 8.70
CA PHE A 165 10.33 -3.36 7.89
C PHE A 165 11.43 -2.31 7.87
N ARG A 166 12.61 -2.63 8.41
CA ARG A 166 13.76 -1.72 8.42
C ARG A 166 14.85 -2.33 7.54
N GLY A 167 15.05 -1.75 6.35
CA GLY A 167 16.21 -2.01 5.52
C GLY A 167 17.40 -1.24 6.07
N GLY A 168 18.20 -1.87 6.92
CA GLY A 168 19.40 -1.25 7.46
C GLY A 168 20.34 -2.31 8.01
N VAL A 169 21.54 -2.40 7.42
CA VAL A 169 22.65 -3.09 8.06
C VAL A 169 23.02 -2.28 9.32
N VAL A 170 23.08 -2.92 10.48
CA VAL A 170 23.79 -2.35 11.63
C VAL A 170 25.29 -2.51 11.32
N GLY A 171 25.89 -1.55 10.61
CA GLY A 171 27.32 -1.56 10.29
C GLY A 171 27.72 -0.62 9.13
N PRO A 172 28.99 -0.17 9.07
CA PRO A 172 29.48 0.76 8.04
C PRO A 172 29.80 0.01 6.73
N GLN A 173 29.40 0.60 5.58
CA GLN A 173 29.54 0.11 4.17
C GLN A 173 28.37 -0.85 3.78
N ILE A 174 27.49 -0.66 2.78
CA ILE A 174 27.54 -0.07 1.42
C ILE A 174 26.11 0.40 1.02
N PRO A 175 25.95 1.40 0.14
CA PRO A 175 24.66 2.01 -0.22
C PRO A 175 23.89 1.20 -1.27
N SER A 176 22.82 0.50 -0.87
CA SER A 176 21.66 0.09 -1.71
C SER A 176 20.63 -0.62 -0.82
N ASN A 177 20.05 0.09 0.15
CA ASN A 177 19.05 -0.45 1.07
C ASN A 177 17.64 -0.35 0.48
N THR A 178 17.36 -1.02 -0.64
CA THR A 178 16.00 -1.07 -1.18
C THR A 178 15.19 -2.12 -0.44
N MET A 179 14.17 -1.70 0.31
CA MET A 179 13.09 -2.59 0.70
C MET A 179 12.18 -2.82 -0.51
N GLN A 180 12.17 -4.04 -1.04
CA GLN A 180 11.30 -4.42 -2.14
C GLN A 180 10.06 -5.15 -1.60
N LEU A 181 8.88 -4.64 -1.92
CA LEU A 181 7.62 -5.35 -1.76
C LEU A 181 7.16 -5.84 -3.13
N SER A 182 7.27 -7.15 -3.38
CA SER A 182 6.77 -7.78 -4.61
C SER A 182 5.39 -8.38 -4.36
N VAL A 183 4.35 -7.83 -5.00
CA VAL A 183 2.97 -8.31 -4.89
C VAL A 183 2.57 -8.92 -6.22
N LEU A 184 2.00 -10.14 -6.21
CA LEU A 184 1.48 -10.81 -7.42
C LEU A 184 0.07 -10.32 -7.83
N GLY A 185 -0.43 -9.27 -7.17
CA GLY A 185 -1.75 -8.66 -7.37
C GLY A 185 -1.74 -7.22 -6.86
N ASP A 186 -2.87 -6.76 -6.32
CA ASP A 186 -3.01 -5.36 -5.90
C ASP A 186 -2.35 -5.07 -4.55
N LEU A 187 -1.70 -3.91 -4.45
CA LEU A 187 -1.27 -3.32 -3.19
C LEU A 187 -2.36 -2.36 -2.66
N THR A 188 -3.14 -2.82 -1.69
CA THR A 188 -4.18 -1.98 -1.05
C THR A 188 -3.61 -1.27 0.18
N VAL A 189 -3.61 0.07 0.17
CA VAL A 189 -3.29 0.91 1.33
C VAL A 189 -4.57 1.59 1.81
N PRO A 190 -5.17 1.17 2.94
CA PRO A 190 -6.49 1.66 3.36
C PRO A 190 -6.48 3.11 3.89
N ARG A 191 -5.29 3.70 4.02
CA ARG A 191 -5.08 5.08 4.48
C ARG A 191 -4.04 5.75 3.59
N THR A 192 -3.25 6.66 4.15
CA THR A 192 -2.20 7.39 3.44
C THR A 192 -1.00 6.51 3.14
N LEU A 193 -0.52 6.59 1.89
CA LEU A 193 0.81 6.15 1.50
C LEU A 193 1.68 7.40 1.39
N ASN A 194 2.63 7.56 2.31
CA ASN A 194 3.59 8.66 2.24
C ASN A 194 4.80 8.20 1.42
N LEU A 195 4.96 8.77 0.22
CA LEU A 195 6.09 8.49 -0.66
C LEU A 195 7.09 9.63 -0.54
N ASN A 196 8.38 9.29 -0.61
CA ASN A 196 9.48 10.26 -0.64
C ASN A 196 9.64 11.12 0.64
N GLU A 197 9.13 10.64 1.78
CA GLU A 197 9.23 11.33 3.07
C GLU A 197 10.70 11.58 3.45
N GLY A 198 11.04 12.84 3.71
CA GLY A 198 12.39 13.25 4.10
C GLY A 198 13.37 13.48 2.95
N ASN A 199 12.94 13.37 1.69
CA ASN A 199 13.77 13.70 0.53
C ASN A 199 12.96 14.34 -0.62
N PRO A 200 12.50 15.60 -0.49
CA PRO A 200 11.56 16.22 -1.42
C PRO A 200 12.08 16.36 -2.85
N THR A 201 13.33 16.00 -3.16
CA THR A 201 13.86 16.09 -4.53
C THR A 201 13.95 14.74 -5.26
N ALA A 202 13.71 13.62 -4.57
CA ALA A 202 13.74 12.30 -5.20
C ALA A 202 12.40 11.91 -5.88
N LEU A 203 12.46 10.88 -6.72
CA LEU A 203 11.28 10.35 -7.42
C LEU A 203 10.30 9.74 -6.40
N ALA A 204 9.01 10.10 -6.47
CA ALA A 204 8.02 9.51 -5.57
C ALA A 204 7.55 8.13 -6.07
N LEU A 205 7.35 7.99 -7.38
CA LEU A 205 6.98 6.71 -8.02
C LEU A 205 7.58 6.62 -9.42
N SER A 206 8.14 5.46 -9.75
CA SER A 206 8.60 5.14 -11.12
C SER A 206 7.86 3.94 -11.71
N VAL A 207 7.76 3.91 -13.03
CA VAL A 207 7.20 2.80 -13.81
C VAL A 207 8.23 2.43 -14.87
N ARG A 208 8.78 1.22 -14.78
CA ARG A 208 9.81 0.71 -15.72
C ARG A 208 11.00 1.69 -15.88
N SER A 209 11.39 2.31 -14.78
CA SER A 209 12.45 3.33 -14.69
C SER A 209 12.07 4.75 -15.13
N ASP A 210 10.88 4.97 -15.68
CA ASP A 210 10.39 6.31 -15.99
C ASP A 210 9.67 6.92 -14.78
N GLU A 211 9.81 8.22 -14.57
CA GLU A 211 9.09 8.94 -13.52
C GLU A 211 7.57 8.99 -13.79
N ALA A 212 6.79 8.44 -12.85
CA ALA A 212 5.33 8.46 -12.91
C ALA A 212 4.73 9.55 -12.01
N LEU A 213 5.27 9.77 -10.81
CA LEU A 213 4.85 10.82 -9.88
C LEU A 213 6.05 11.51 -9.25
N TRP A 214 5.98 12.85 -9.19
CA TRP A 214 7.01 13.72 -8.62
C TRP A 214 6.42 14.86 -7.80
N TYR A 215 7.16 15.30 -6.79
CA TYR A 215 6.82 16.44 -5.96
C TYR A 215 8.06 17.08 -5.36
N ASN A 216 8.16 18.41 -5.34
CA ASN A 216 9.30 19.15 -4.81
C ASN A 216 8.95 20.31 -3.86
N ASP A 217 7.90 20.15 -3.07
CA ASP A 217 7.29 21.19 -2.21
C ASP A 217 6.54 22.30 -2.98
N ASP A 218 6.99 22.68 -4.17
CA ASP A 218 6.36 23.73 -4.98
C ASP A 218 5.44 23.19 -6.10
N TYR A 219 5.83 22.06 -6.70
CA TYR A 219 5.17 21.49 -7.87
C TYR A 219 4.82 20.03 -7.65
N PHE A 220 3.63 19.64 -8.08
CA PHE A 220 3.22 18.25 -8.23
C PHE A 220 3.18 17.90 -9.73
N SER A 221 3.82 16.80 -10.12
CA SER A 221 3.86 16.34 -11.49
C SER A 221 3.50 14.86 -11.63
N TRP A 222 2.97 14.55 -12.81
CA TRP A 222 2.43 13.30 -13.28
C TRP A 222 3.06 13.07 -14.65
N GLY A 223 3.90 12.03 -14.75
CA GLY A 223 4.56 11.63 -15.99
C GLY A 223 5.62 12.60 -16.54
N PHE A 224 6.45 13.21 -15.68
CA PHE A 224 7.46 14.19 -16.08
C PHE A 224 8.49 13.66 -17.10
N ASP A 225 8.90 12.39 -16.98
CA ASP A 225 9.84 11.74 -17.91
C ASP A 225 9.17 11.04 -19.10
N GLY A 226 7.82 11.04 -19.16
CA GLY A 226 7.07 10.54 -20.31
C GLY A 226 6.89 11.63 -21.38
N ASN A 227 6.85 11.24 -22.66
CA ASN A 227 6.63 12.23 -23.74
C ASN A 227 5.25 12.90 -23.71
N TRP A 228 4.22 12.23 -23.15
CA TRP A 228 2.84 12.71 -23.19
C TRP A 228 2.02 12.22 -21.99
N ASN A 229 1.21 13.10 -21.43
CA ASN A 229 0.11 12.74 -20.54
C ASN A 229 -1.16 12.45 -21.35
N ARG A 230 -1.74 11.25 -21.19
CA ARG A 230 -2.97 10.85 -21.89
C ARG A 230 -4.14 10.73 -20.93
N PHE A 231 -5.17 11.55 -21.17
CA PHE A 231 -6.43 11.52 -20.44
C PHE A 231 -7.51 10.83 -21.26
N ALA A 232 -7.94 9.66 -20.81
CA ALA A 232 -9.04 8.92 -21.44
C ALA A 232 -10.42 9.50 -21.10
N LYS A 233 -10.48 10.44 -20.16
CA LYS A 233 -11.68 11.11 -19.67
C LYS A 233 -11.46 12.62 -19.68
N PRO A 234 -12.53 13.43 -19.76
CA PRO A 234 -12.45 14.87 -19.63
C PRO A 234 -11.71 15.33 -18.37
N ILE A 235 -11.00 16.44 -18.50
CA ILE A 235 -10.25 17.08 -17.42
C ILE A 235 -11.02 18.33 -16.97
N LYS A 236 -11.24 18.44 -15.66
CA LYS A 236 -11.70 19.67 -15.01
C LYS A 236 -10.55 20.31 -14.26
N ILE A 237 -10.39 21.62 -14.39
CA ILE A 237 -9.45 22.42 -13.59
C ILE A 237 -10.25 23.47 -12.81
N GLY A 238 -10.01 23.57 -11.50
CA GLY A 238 -10.48 24.67 -10.63
C GLY A 238 -11.73 24.40 -9.79
N ASN A 239 -12.73 23.64 -10.27
CA ASN A 239 -13.96 23.35 -9.51
C ASN A 239 -14.25 21.83 -9.39
N ALA A 240 -15.20 21.45 -8.53
CA ALA A 240 -15.51 20.06 -8.21
C ALA A 240 -16.59 19.40 -9.10
N THR A 241 -17.16 20.11 -10.08
CA THR A 241 -18.20 19.56 -10.95
C THR A 241 -17.61 18.89 -12.19
N ALA A 242 -18.24 17.81 -12.65
CA ALA A 242 -17.81 17.13 -13.87
C ALA A 242 -17.99 18.05 -15.10
N PRO A 243 -17.09 18.00 -16.09
CA PRO A 243 -17.27 18.71 -17.35
C PRO A 243 -18.58 18.31 -18.04
N ALA A 244 -19.25 19.25 -18.71
CA ALA A 244 -20.37 18.93 -19.60
C ALA A 244 -19.96 17.95 -20.71
N ALA A 245 -20.94 17.17 -21.18
CA ALA A 245 -20.72 16.21 -22.26
C ALA A 245 -20.16 16.91 -23.52
N GLY A 246 -19.09 16.33 -24.08
CA GLY A 246 -18.40 16.87 -25.25
C GLY A 246 -17.27 17.87 -24.94
N ILE A 247 -17.14 18.33 -23.69
CA ILE A 247 -16.03 19.20 -23.26
C ILE A 247 -14.92 18.34 -22.67
N ASN A 248 -13.79 18.23 -23.37
CA ASN A 248 -12.63 17.43 -22.91
C ASN A 248 -11.72 18.19 -21.94
N LEU A 249 -11.70 19.52 -21.98
CA LEU A 249 -10.98 20.38 -21.04
C LEU A 249 -11.89 21.52 -20.60
N ASP A 250 -12.26 21.54 -19.33
CA ASP A 250 -13.11 22.55 -18.71
C ASP A 250 -12.36 23.23 -17.56
N VAL A 251 -12.15 24.54 -17.68
CA VAL A 251 -11.36 25.34 -16.74
C VAL A 251 -12.28 26.37 -16.07
N ALA A 252 -12.39 26.33 -14.74
CA ALA A 252 -12.93 27.43 -13.96
C ALA A 252 -11.83 28.47 -13.77
N GLY A 253 -11.99 29.65 -14.39
CA GLY A 253 -11.01 30.73 -14.36
C GLY A 253 -10.42 31.06 -15.73
N ASP A 254 -9.25 31.71 -15.73
CA ASP A 254 -8.56 32.16 -16.93
C ASP A 254 -7.60 31.10 -17.48
N VAL A 255 -7.48 31.02 -18.81
CA VAL A 255 -6.43 30.25 -19.50
C VAL A 255 -5.43 31.22 -20.11
N HIS A 256 -4.16 31.15 -19.70
CA HIS A 256 -3.07 31.93 -20.29
C HIS A 256 -2.28 31.07 -21.30
N ILE A 257 -2.22 31.52 -22.55
CA ILE A 257 -1.54 30.81 -23.64
C ILE A 257 -0.44 31.73 -24.16
N THR A 258 0.83 31.32 -24.01
CA THR A 258 1.97 32.06 -24.57
C THR A 258 2.15 31.81 -26.07
N GLY A 259 1.64 30.68 -26.57
CA GLY A 259 1.60 30.30 -27.97
C GLY A 259 0.26 30.65 -28.66
N GLU A 260 -0.22 29.74 -29.50
CA GLU A 260 -1.42 29.94 -30.33
C GLU A 260 -2.52 28.92 -29.99
N LEU A 261 -3.78 29.38 -30.02
CA LEU A 261 -4.96 28.50 -30.01
C LEU A 261 -5.40 28.26 -31.46
N THR A 262 -5.10 27.08 -31.99
CA THR A 262 -5.47 26.68 -33.36
C THR A 262 -6.72 25.80 -33.37
N VAL A 263 -7.51 25.93 -34.42
CA VAL A 263 -8.70 25.08 -34.68
C VAL A 263 -8.56 24.50 -36.08
N ASP A 264 -8.65 23.18 -36.20
CA ASP A 264 -8.52 22.48 -37.48
C ASP A 264 -9.64 22.91 -38.44
N SER A 265 -9.25 23.34 -39.64
CA SER A 265 -10.16 23.99 -40.60
C SER A 265 -9.94 23.49 -42.05
N ASP A 266 -9.29 22.34 -42.21
CA ASP A 266 -9.01 21.71 -43.51
C ASP A 266 -10.30 21.34 -44.26
N VAL A 267 -10.33 21.57 -45.58
CA VAL A 267 -11.52 21.28 -46.42
C VAL A 267 -11.92 19.80 -46.38
N ARG A 268 -10.98 18.88 -46.13
CA ARG A 268 -11.24 17.42 -46.02
C ARG A 268 -12.01 17.05 -44.76
N LEU A 269 -12.04 17.94 -43.76
CA LEU A 269 -12.77 17.75 -42.51
C LEU A 269 -14.17 18.39 -42.57
N LYS A 270 -14.59 18.91 -43.73
CA LYS A 270 -15.82 19.70 -43.91
C LYS A 270 -16.66 19.15 -45.06
N GLU A 271 -17.97 19.22 -44.87
CA GLU A 271 -18.99 18.94 -45.87
C GLU A 271 -20.04 20.05 -45.86
N GLU A 272 -20.92 20.08 -46.87
CA GLU A 272 -22.00 21.08 -46.99
C GLU A 272 -21.53 22.55 -46.90
N ILE A 273 -20.43 22.87 -47.58
CA ILE A 273 -19.80 24.19 -47.55
C ILE A 273 -20.63 25.20 -48.36
N ASN A 274 -21.32 26.11 -47.66
CA ASN A 274 -22.15 27.16 -48.24
C ASN A 274 -21.62 28.57 -47.88
N PRO A 275 -21.68 29.55 -48.80
CA PRO A 275 -21.33 30.94 -48.49
C PRO A 275 -22.24 31.57 -47.42
N LEU A 276 -21.67 32.41 -46.56
CA LEU A 276 -22.41 33.19 -45.57
C LEU A 276 -23.00 34.46 -46.21
N ASN A 277 -24.24 34.37 -46.71
CA ASN A 277 -24.93 35.50 -47.33
C ASN A 277 -25.78 36.27 -46.31
N GLY A 278 -25.87 37.61 -46.44
CA GLY A 278 -26.78 38.43 -45.63
C GLY A 278 -26.38 38.53 -44.15
N SER A 279 -25.10 38.31 -43.85
CA SER A 279 -24.51 38.39 -42.52
C SER A 279 -24.73 39.76 -41.87
N LEU A 280 -24.69 40.86 -42.64
CA LEU A 280 -24.87 42.22 -42.11
C LEU A 280 -26.24 42.39 -41.43
N GLY A 281 -27.31 41.89 -42.06
CA GLY A 281 -28.66 42.00 -41.51
C GLY A 281 -28.82 41.28 -40.17
N ASN A 282 -28.04 40.22 -39.93
CA ASN A 282 -28.03 39.50 -38.65
C ASN A 282 -27.12 40.17 -37.62
N VAL A 283 -25.93 40.63 -38.02
CA VAL A 283 -25.00 41.36 -37.14
C VAL A 283 -25.65 42.63 -36.57
N LEU A 284 -26.43 43.36 -37.38
CA LEU A 284 -27.15 44.55 -36.93
C LEU A 284 -28.21 44.26 -35.84
N LYS A 285 -28.64 43.01 -35.67
CA LYS A 285 -29.57 42.60 -34.59
C LYS A 285 -28.84 42.24 -33.29
N ILE A 286 -27.53 41.97 -33.35
CA ILE A 286 -26.71 41.62 -32.19
C ILE A 286 -26.52 42.87 -31.32
N LYS A 287 -26.67 42.71 -30.00
CA LYS A 287 -26.55 43.80 -29.02
C LYS A 287 -25.32 43.59 -28.14
N PRO A 288 -24.19 44.27 -28.39
CA PRO A 288 -23.06 44.32 -27.48
C PRO A 288 -23.46 44.96 -26.15
N VAL A 289 -22.95 44.41 -25.05
CA VAL A 289 -23.22 44.88 -23.68
C VAL A 289 -21.92 45.01 -22.89
N SER A 290 -21.93 45.86 -21.87
CA SER A 290 -20.94 45.85 -20.79
C SER A 290 -21.59 45.37 -19.50
N TYR A 291 -20.90 44.52 -18.76
CA TYR A 291 -21.43 43.89 -17.56
C TYR A 291 -20.33 43.64 -16.52
N LEU A 292 -20.78 43.35 -15.30
CA LEU A 292 -19.99 42.77 -14.21
C LEU A 292 -20.56 41.39 -13.93
N TYR A 293 -19.68 40.43 -13.61
CA TYR A 293 -20.12 39.12 -13.15
C TYR A 293 -20.64 39.19 -11.71
N LYS A 294 -21.64 38.37 -11.41
CA LYS A 294 -22.15 38.15 -10.05
C LYS A 294 -21.20 37.20 -9.29
N TYR A 295 -19.99 37.66 -9.00
CA TYR A 295 -18.94 36.84 -8.40
C TYR A 295 -19.39 36.17 -7.08
N GLU A 296 -20.01 36.93 -6.17
CA GLU A 296 -20.48 36.45 -4.85
C GLU A 296 -21.59 35.39 -4.96
N GLU A 297 -22.32 35.34 -6.07
CA GLU A 297 -23.36 34.31 -6.29
C GLU A 297 -22.76 33.00 -6.82
N PHE A 298 -21.54 33.03 -7.39
CA PHE A 298 -20.93 31.93 -8.13
C PHE A 298 -19.41 31.83 -7.85
N GLU A 299 -19.01 31.80 -6.58
CA GLU A 299 -17.60 31.85 -6.17
C GLU A 299 -16.76 30.71 -6.79
N ASP A 300 -17.33 29.52 -6.93
CA ASP A 300 -16.69 28.32 -7.51
C ASP A 300 -16.28 28.48 -8.98
N LEU A 301 -16.81 29.49 -9.68
CA LEU A 301 -16.50 29.74 -11.10
C LEU A 301 -15.29 30.65 -11.29
N GLN A 302 -14.75 31.23 -10.21
CA GLN A 302 -13.58 32.12 -10.26
C GLN A 302 -13.75 33.26 -11.28
N LEU A 303 -14.96 33.84 -11.34
CA LEU A 303 -15.31 34.86 -12.33
C LEU A 303 -14.50 36.16 -12.10
N PRO A 304 -14.10 36.86 -13.17
CA PRO A 304 -13.35 38.11 -13.03
C PRO A 304 -14.24 39.21 -12.44
N GLN A 305 -13.70 39.96 -11.47
CA GLN A 305 -14.42 41.05 -10.79
C GLN A 305 -14.37 42.39 -11.53
N ARG A 306 -13.63 42.47 -12.64
CA ARG A 306 -13.54 43.68 -13.47
C ARG A 306 -14.65 43.73 -14.51
N ARG A 307 -14.99 44.96 -14.95
CA ARG A 307 -15.96 45.18 -16.03
C ARG A 307 -15.51 44.49 -17.31
N LYS A 308 -16.43 43.77 -17.95
CA LYS A 308 -16.21 43.08 -19.24
C LYS A 308 -17.15 43.66 -20.29
N MET A 309 -16.83 43.37 -21.55
CA MET A 309 -17.66 43.64 -22.72
C MET A 309 -17.88 42.32 -23.44
N GLY A 310 -19.07 42.13 -24.00
CA GLY A 310 -19.40 40.91 -24.70
C GLY A 310 -20.87 40.86 -25.10
N LEU A 311 -21.40 39.65 -25.21
CA LEU A 311 -22.76 39.37 -25.65
C LEU A 311 -23.52 38.58 -24.57
N ILE A 312 -24.85 38.71 -24.58
CA ILE A 312 -25.74 37.84 -23.79
C ILE A 312 -26.08 36.60 -24.62
N ALA A 313 -25.67 35.42 -24.14
CA ALA A 313 -25.83 34.16 -24.87
C ALA A 313 -27.27 33.91 -25.33
N GLN A 314 -28.25 34.13 -24.45
CA GLN A 314 -29.68 33.91 -24.72
C GLN A 314 -30.22 34.86 -25.80
N GLN A 315 -29.65 36.06 -25.94
CA GLN A 315 -30.04 37.00 -27.00
C GLN A 315 -29.46 36.57 -28.34
N LEU A 316 -28.18 36.19 -28.35
CA LEU A 316 -27.48 35.72 -29.54
C LEU A 316 -28.08 34.41 -30.06
N GLU A 317 -28.52 33.53 -29.18
CA GLU A 317 -29.17 32.25 -29.52
C GLU A 317 -30.36 32.40 -30.49
N ASN A 318 -31.15 33.48 -30.35
CA ASN A 318 -32.28 33.75 -31.23
C ASN A 318 -31.86 34.13 -32.67
N ILE A 319 -30.59 34.46 -32.89
CA ILE A 319 -30.03 34.88 -34.18
C ILE A 319 -29.10 33.79 -34.73
N TYR A 320 -28.20 33.28 -33.90
CA TYR A 320 -27.19 32.28 -34.21
C TYR A 320 -27.16 31.19 -33.12
N PRO A 321 -28.10 30.24 -33.12
CA PRO A 321 -28.18 29.20 -32.10
C PRO A 321 -26.91 28.31 -32.08
N ASN A 322 -26.29 28.07 -33.24
CA ASN A 322 -25.10 27.23 -33.37
C ASN A 322 -23.85 27.83 -32.70
N LEU A 323 -23.83 29.13 -32.40
CA LEU A 323 -22.74 29.77 -31.66
C LEU A 323 -22.84 29.58 -30.16
N ILE A 324 -23.90 28.93 -29.67
CA ILE A 324 -24.19 28.77 -28.25
C ILE A 324 -23.97 27.32 -27.85
N THR A 325 -23.17 27.12 -26.80
CA THR A 325 -22.98 25.82 -26.17
C THR A 325 -23.62 25.83 -24.79
N GLU A 326 -24.36 24.78 -24.46
CA GLU A 326 -24.73 24.52 -23.07
C GLU A 326 -23.50 24.02 -22.32
N GLY A 327 -23.00 24.83 -21.40
CA GLY A 327 -21.85 24.52 -20.58
C GLY A 327 -22.18 23.64 -19.38
N SER A 328 -21.18 23.49 -18.51
CA SER A 328 -21.26 22.70 -17.28
C SER A 328 -22.32 23.21 -16.31
N THR A 329 -22.85 22.31 -15.49
CA THR A 329 -23.72 22.69 -14.38
C THR A 329 -22.90 23.44 -13.34
N VAL A 330 -23.41 24.61 -12.94
CA VAL A 330 -22.83 25.46 -11.90
C VAL A 330 -23.73 25.46 -10.67
N LEU A 331 -23.14 25.62 -9.50
CA LEU A 331 -23.86 25.81 -8.25
C LEU A 331 -23.91 27.30 -7.93
N ASP A 332 -25.08 27.79 -7.53
CA ASP A 332 -25.16 29.08 -6.86
C ASP A 332 -24.74 28.96 -5.39
N LYS A 333 -24.59 30.11 -4.71
CA LYS A 333 -24.25 30.19 -3.28
C LYS A 333 -25.22 29.43 -2.35
N ASP A 334 -26.44 29.15 -2.82
CA ASP A 334 -27.49 28.47 -2.06
C ASP A 334 -27.55 26.97 -2.39
N GLY A 335 -26.65 26.48 -3.27
CA GLY A 335 -26.53 25.08 -3.68
C GLY A 335 -27.45 24.66 -4.83
N ASN A 336 -28.16 25.59 -5.49
CA ASN A 336 -28.99 25.26 -6.63
C ASN A 336 -28.16 25.09 -7.89
N THR A 337 -28.51 24.07 -8.68
CA THR A 337 -27.85 23.78 -9.96
C THR A 337 -28.45 24.59 -11.10
N LEU A 338 -27.59 25.24 -11.88
CA LEU A 338 -27.96 26.01 -13.07
C LEU A 338 -27.10 25.54 -14.25
N LYS A 339 -27.71 25.43 -15.45
CA LYS A 339 -26.95 25.26 -16.69
C LYS A 339 -26.58 26.61 -17.26
N VAL A 340 -25.28 26.86 -17.44
CA VAL A 340 -24.81 28.10 -18.06
C VAL A 340 -24.67 27.93 -19.57
N LYS A 341 -24.87 29.02 -20.31
CA LYS A 341 -24.65 29.06 -21.77
C LYS A 341 -23.40 29.85 -22.08
N SER A 342 -22.58 29.35 -22.99
CA SER A 342 -21.36 30.03 -23.47
C SER A 342 -21.48 30.39 -24.95
N VAL A 343 -20.73 31.41 -25.36
CA VAL A 343 -20.70 31.90 -26.75
C VAL A 343 -19.37 31.50 -27.40
N ASN A 344 -19.43 30.90 -28.59
CA ASN A 344 -18.27 30.68 -29.44
C ASN A 344 -17.92 31.98 -30.18
N TYR A 345 -17.06 32.81 -29.56
CA TYR A 345 -16.60 34.06 -30.16
C TYR A 345 -15.69 33.85 -31.39
N LEU A 346 -15.05 32.69 -31.55
CA LEU A 346 -14.19 32.41 -32.70
C LEU A 346 -15.01 32.29 -33.99
N GLU A 347 -16.15 31.62 -33.94
CA GLU A 347 -17.06 31.52 -35.10
C GLU A 347 -17.84 32.81 -35.39
N LEU A 348 -17.82 33.79 -34.48
CA LEU A 348 -18.34 35.13 -34.78
C LEU A 348 -17.45 35.89 -35.77
N ILE A 349 -16.15 35.58 -35.84
CA ILE A 349 -15.19 36.23 -36.75
C ILE A 349 -15.58 36.09 -38.24
N PRO A 350 -15.86 34.87 -38.78
CA PRO A 350 -16.31 34.74 -40.16
C PRO A 350 -17.68 35.39 -40.42
N VAL A 351 -18.58 35.41 -39.43
CA VAL A 351 -19.87 36.15 -39.55
C VAL A 351 -19.63 37.65 -39.71
N LEU A 352 -18.75 38.23 -38.89
CA LEU A 352 -18.36 39.63 -39.01
C LEU A 352 -17.66 39.92 -40.34
N THR A 353 -16.83 38.98 -40.82
CA THR A 353 -16.17 39.08 -42.13
C THR A 353 -17.20 39.16 -43.25
N GLY A 354 -18.21 38.27 -43.25
CA GLY A 354 -19.32 38.31 -44.21
C GLY A 354 -20.12 39.62 -44.12
N ALA A 355 -20.35 40.14 -42.91
CA ALA A 355 -21.07 41.40 -42.73
C ALA A 355 -20.31 42.60 -43.30
N ILE A 356 -18.98 42.61 -43.22
CA ILE A 356 -18.13 43.64 -43.83
C ILE A 356 -18.19 43.54 -45.36
N GLN A 357 -18.21 42.33 -45.92
CA GLN A 357 -18.35 42.11 -47.38
C GLN A 357 -19.73 42.59 -47.89
N ASP A 358 -20.80 42.28 -47.17
CA ASP A 358 -22.15 42.78 -47.47
C ASP A 358 -22.19 44.33 -47.40
N LEU A 359 -21.59 44.90 -46.35
CA LEU A 359 -21.51 46.36 -46.19
C LEU A 359 -20.74 47.01 -47.35
N HIS A 360 -19.63 46.42 -47.76
CA HIS A 360 -18.86 46.90 -48.91
C HIS A 360 -19.69 46.92 -50.19
N THR A 361 -20.46 45.85 -50.44
CA THR A 361 -21.38 45.75 -51.58
C THR A 361 -22.43 46.87 -51.57
N LEU A 362 -23.00 47.18 -50.39
CA LEU A 362 -23.95 48.29 -50.25
C LEU A 362 -23.30 49.66 -50.50
N VAL A 363 -22.07 49.85 -50.04
CA VAL A 363 -21.31 51.08 -50.28
C VAL A 363 -21.04 51.28 -51.77
N GLU A 364 -20.63 50.24 -52.49
CA GLU A 364 -20.43 50.32 -53.95
C GLU A 364 -21.73 50.66 -54.68
N ALA A 365 -22.84 50.04 -54.28
CA ALA A 365 -24.16 50.35 -54.85
C ALA A 365 -24.58 51.80 -54.60
N GLN A 366 -24.35 52.32 -53.40
CA GLN A 366 -24.62 53.71 -53.05
C GLN A 366 -23.74 54.68 -53.84
N GLN A 367 -22.46 54.38 -54.00
CA GLN A 367 -21.52 55.20 -54.78
C GLN A 367 -21.96 55.28 -56.25
N ALA A 368 -22.33 54.16 -56.86
CA ALA A 368 -22.85 54.13 -58.23
C ALA A 368 -24.16 54.95 -58.37
N GLN A 369 -25.01 54.97 -57.34
CA GLN A 369 -26.21 55.80 -57.35
C GLN A 369 -25.87 57.30 -57.27
N ILE A 370 -24.91 57.68 -56.42
CA ILE A 370 -24.44 59.07 -56.30
C ILE A 370 -23.90 59.56 -57.64
N GLU A 371 -23.08 58.77 -58.33
CA GLU A 371 -22.53 59.13 -59.64
C GLU A 371 -23.62 59.32 -60.71
N ARG A 372 -24.65 58.46 -60.71
CA ARG A 372 -25.81 58.64 -61.61
C ARG A 372 -26.56 59.93 -61.29
N GLN A 373 -26.79 60.21 -60.01
CA GLN A 373 -27.48 61.43 -59.59
C GLN A 373 -26.69 62.68 -59.97
N GLN A 374 -25.36 62.67 -59.81
CA GLN A 374 -24.49 63.78 -60.23
C GLN A 374 -24.59 64.03 -61.74
N LYS A 375 -24.52 62.98 -62.57
CA LYS A 375 -24.70 63.12 -64.02
C LYS A 375 -26.05 63.72 -64.41
N LEU A 376 -27.16 63.26 -63.79
CA LEU A 376 -28.48 63.83 -64.05
C LEU A 376 -28.56 65.32 -63.66
N ILE A 377 -27.93 65.71 -62.55
CA ILE A 377 -27.88 67.11 -62.11
C ILE A 377 -27.13 67.96 -63.13
N GLU A 378 -25.99 67.50 -63.64
CA GLU A 378 -25.22 68.19 -64.69
C GLU A 378 -26.04 68.35 -65.99
N GLU A 379 -26.76 67.30 -66.40
CA GLU A 379 -27.66 67.34 -67.57
C GLU A 379 -28.84 68.31 -67.37
N ILE A 380 -29.37 68.46 -66.16
CA ILE A 380 -30.44 69.42 -65.87
C ILE A 380 -29.88 70.85 -65.85
N GLN A 381 -28.72 71.07 -65.21
CA GLN A 381 -28.07 72.39 -65.16
C GLN A 381 -27.71 72.92 -66.55
N THR A 382 -27.31 72.05 -67.47
CA THR A 382 -27.03 72.41 -68.87
C THR A 382 -28.30 72.74 -69.67
N LYS A 383 -29.48 72.24 -69.28
CA LYS A 383 -30.77 72.56 -69.92
C LYS A 383 -31.42 73.85 -69.40
N ILE A 384 -31.00 74.35 -68.24
CA ILE A 384 -31.55 75.57 -67.61
C ILE A 384 -30.73 76.82 -67.97
N LYS A 385 -29.47 76.66 -68.39
CA LYS A 385 -28.67 77.70 -69.05
C LYS A 385 -29.02 77.78 -70.52
#